data_AF-A0AAW9F7N3-F1
#
_entry.id   AF-A0AAW9F7N3-F1
#
_cell.length_a   1.000
_cell.length_b   1.000
_cell.length_c   1.000
_cell.angle_alpha   90.00
_cell.angle_beta   90.00
_cell.angle_gamma   90.00
#
_symmetry.space_group_name_H-M   'P 1'
#
loop_
_entity.id
_entity.type
_entity.pdbx_description
1 polymer ?
#
loop_
_entity_poly.entity_id
_entity_poly.type
_entity_poly.pdbx_seq_one_letter_code
_entity_poly.pdbx_strand_id
1 'polypeptide(L)'
;MLEQKHQVKQVIAMKTRGQLTPEGVEGQPQILAKAGVKPPCSKDQHQAYMLDLYLNRTPGQKVESDHLISTAEMWINERDLVSVSRSKTLNLEFDFKRQPMLPSMQHVLGTEHICFDTRPWPTVAAAMEQRVVFDNWRRTNCLKTLDDWESWEDYFACKASIKGLPMRMTDEGSLGILKRVFLRAYTQSAFGMTKTMGYDELAEWLTDNGCPTSVDDCKSAKRAKLVGQCVPVTTRTFRLVRVILQECPGLELGALFKPEDMPQLQSRLNNPKTEIAQITQDAPSHDVITD
;
A
#
# COMPACT_ATOMS: atom_id res chain seq x y z
N MET A 1 9.59 31.05 -28.48
CA MET A 1 9.54 29.89 -29.41
C MET A 1 9.63 28.63 -28.56
N LEU A 2 8.64 27.72 -28.68
CA LEU A 2 8.68 26.42 -27.98
C LEU A 2 9.40 25.42 -28.91
N GLU A 3 10.36 24.68 -28.38
CA GLU A 3 11.11 23.64 -29.09
C GLU A 3 10.66 22.26 -28.62
N GLN A 4 10.38 21.36 -29.57
CA GLN A 4 10.01 19.98 -29.26
C GLN A 4 11.27 19.18 -28.88
N LYS A 5 11.38 18.79 -27.61
CA LYS A 5 12.51 17.97 -27.13
C LYS A 5 12.37 16.49 -27.47
N HIS A 6 11.18 15.93 -27.26
CA HIS A 6 10.90 14.51 -27.43
C HIS A 6 9.46 14.30 -27.89
N GLN A 7 9.23 13.23 -28.64
CA GLN A 7 7.91 12.74 -29.02
C GLN A 7 7.90 11.23 -28.94
N VAL A 8 6.92 10.70 -28.21
CA VAL A 8 6.82 9.28 -27.83
C VAL A 8 5.34 8.91 -27.72
N LYS A 9 4.99 7.65 -27.95
CA LYS A 9 3.60 7.18 -27.86
C LYS A 9 3.20 6.92 -26.41
N GLN A 10 4.12 6.35 -25.63
CA GLN A 10 3.92 6.02 -24.23
C GLN A 10 5.16 6.36 -23.40
N VAL A 11 4.95 6.77 -22.15
CA VAL A 11 6.01 7.05 -21.17
C VAL A 11 5.66 6.43 -19.84
N ILE A 12 6.61 5.71 -19.25
CA ILE A 12 6.55 5.34 -17.84
C ILE A 12 7.26 6.43 -17.05
N ALA A 13 6.54 7.16 -16.23
CA ALA A 13 7.09 8.13 -15.28
C ALA A 13 7.16 7.50 -13.89
N MET A 14 8.23 6.74 -13.64
CA MET A 14 8.45 6.05 -12.36
C MET A 14 8.65 7.06 -11.24
N LYS A 15 9.51 8.07 -11.46
CA LYS A 15 9.87 9.12 -10.50
C LYS A 15 10.25 10.38 -11.26
N THR A 16 10.44 11.50 -10.54
CA THR A 16 10.86 12.78 -11.16
C THR A 16 12.09 12.66 -12.07
N ARG A 17 13.02 11.75 -11.75
CA ARG A 17 14.25 11.47 -12.54
C ARG A 17 14.30 10.05 -13.11
N GLY A 18 13.14 9.41 -13.26
CA GLY A 18 12.98 8.05 -13.75
C GLY A 18 11.89 8.02 -14.81
N GLN A 19 12.29 8.06 -16.08
CA GLN A 19 11.38 8.10 -17.22
C GLN A 19 11.87 7.15 -18.31
N LEU A 20 11.00 6.31 -18.82
CA LEU A 20 11.30 5.33 -19.86
C LEU A 20 10.26 5.44 -20.97
N THR A 21 10.65 5.15 -22.21
CA THR A 21 9.77 4.97 -23.36
C THR A 21 9.50 3.49 -23.66
N PRO A 22 8.33 2.93 -23.28
CA PRO A 22 7.94 1.59 -23.73
C PRO A 22 7.61 1.58 -25.22
N GLU A 23 6.88 2.59 -25.70
CA GLU A 23 6.50 2.74 -27.09
C GLU A 23 7.02 4.07 -27.67
N GLY A 24 7.97 3.96 -28.59
CA GLY A 24 8.57 5.09 -29.31
C GLY A 24 7.78 5.52 -30.54
N VAL A 25 8.21 6.65 -31.11
CA VAL A 25 7.84 7.07 -32.47
C VAL A 25 9.07 6.87 -33.36
N GLU A 26 8.85 6.34 -34.56
CA GLU A 26 9.94 6.11 -35.52
C GLU A 26 10.67 7.40 -35.85
N GLY A 27 12.01 7.36 -35.87
CA GLY A 27 12.86 8.53 -36.12
C GLY A 27 12.97 9.53 -34.97
N GLN A 28 12.28 9.33 -33.84
CA GLN A 28 12.36 10.20 -32.65
C GLN A 28 13.21 9.59 -31.54
N PRO A 29 13.99 10.40 -30.80
CA PRO A 29 14.80 9.90 -29.69
C PRO A 29 13.93 9.44 -28.52
N GLN A 30 14.23 8.24 -28.00
CA GLN A 30 13.57 7.68 -26.82
C GLN A 30 14.00 8.40 -25.54
N ILE A 31 13.09 8.45 -24.57
CA ILE A 31 13.36 8.99 -23.23
C ILE A 31 13.95 7.86 -22.37
N LEU A 32 15.17 8.06 -21.89
CA LEU A 32 15.88 7.12 -21.01
C LEU A 32 16.51 7.87 -19.82
N ALA A 33 15.74 8.00 -18.74
CA ALA A 33 16.19 8.49 -17.45
C ALA A 33 16.14 7.33 -16.43
N LYS A 34 17.32 6.88 -16.00
CA LYS A 34 17.49 5.59 -15.28
C LYS A 34 17.32 5.67 -13.76
N ALA A 35 16.91 6.82 -13.22
CA ALA A 35 16.77 7.05 -11.77
C ALA A 35 18.00 6.62 -10.92
N GLY A 36 19.21 6.75 -11.48
CA GLY A 36 20.46 6.38 -10.81
C GLY A 36 20.81 4.89 -10.87
N VAL A 37 20.08 4.08 -11.63
CA VAL A 37 20.47 2.69 -11.97
C VAL A 37 21.54 2.71 -13.07
N LYS A 38 22.56 1.85 -12.92
CA LYS A 38 23.58 1.58 -13.93
C LYS A 38 23.33 0.17 -14.48
N PRO A 39 22.66 0.03 -15.65
CA PRO A 39 22.47 -1.27 -16.27
C PRO A 39 23.81 -1.95 -16.57
N PRO A 40 24.00 -3.24 -16.22
CA PRO A 40 25.20 -4.01 -16.50
C PRO A 40 25.22 -4.53 -17.96
N CYS A 41 24.80 -3.69 -18.90
CA CYS A 41 24.71 -4.02 -20.32
C CYS A 41 25.17 -2.84 -21.20
N SER A 42 25.29 -3.08 -22.50
CA SER A 42 25.67 -2.06 -23.49
C SER A 42 24.58 -0.98 -23.60
N LYS A 43 24.97 0.24 -24.00
CA LYS A 43 24.10 1.44 -23.97
C LYS A 43 22.82 1.28 -24.80
N ASP A 44 22.90 0.58 -25.92
CA ASP A 44 21.79 0.23 -26.80
C ASP A 44 20.73 -0.66 -26.10
N GLN A 45 21.14 -1.45 -25.11
CA GLN A 45 20.27 -2.35 -24.34
C GLN A 45 19.73 -1.71 -23.04
N HIS A 46 20.17 -0.50 -22.67
CA HIS A 46 19.77 0.14 -21.41
C HIS A 46 18.27 0.35 -21.31
N GLN A 47 17.61 0.65 -22.43
CA GLN A 47 16.16 0.85 -22.48
C GLN A 47 15.43 -0.44 -22.12
N ALA A 48 15.72 -1.53 -22.82
CA ALA A 48 15.11 -2.85 -22.59
C ALA A 48 15.38 -3.34 -21.16
N TYR A 49 16.62 -3.20 -20.68
CA TYR A 49 16.97 -3.58 -19.31
C TYR A 49 16.16 -2.81 -18.26
N MET A 50 16.01 -1.49 -18.42
CA MET A 50 15.28 -0.68 -17.45
C MET A 50 13.78 -0.95 -17.46
N LEU A 51 13.21 -1.24 -18.63
CA LEU A 51 11.80 -1.63 -18.77
C LEU A 51 11.55 -2.96 -18.08
N ASP A 52 12.38 -3.97 -18.36
CA ASP A 52 12.32 -5.27 -17.69
C ASP A 52 12.47 -5.13 -16.18
N LEU A 53 13.52 -4.42 -15.72
CA LEU A 53 13.76 -4.18 -14.31
C LEU A 53 12.56 -3.50 -13.63
N TYR A 54 11.95 -2.49 -14.25
CA TYR A 54 10.82 -1.79 -13.65
C TYR A 54 9.57 -2.68 -13.55
N LEU A 55 9.22 -3.39 -14.62
CA LEU A 55 8.01 -4.22 -14.67
C LEU A 55 8.15 -5.46 -13.77
N ASN A 56 9.33 -6.06 -13.75
CA ASN A 56 9.62 -7.29 -13.01
C ASN A 56 10.25 -7.08 -11.63
N ARG A 57 10.33 -5.82 -11.15
CA ARG A 57 10.92 -5.51 -9.83
C ARG A 57 10.26 -6.27 -8.70
N THR A 58 11.05 -6.63 -7.69
CA THR A 58 10.56 -7.27 -6.46
C THR A 58 10.83 -6.41 -5.23
N PRO A 59 10.03 -6.56 -4.15
CA PRO A 59 10.29 -5.85 -2.91
C PRO A 59 11.69 -6.15 -2.37
N GLY A 60 12.41 -5.11 -1.94
CA GLY A 60 13.77 -5.26 -1.39
C GLY A 60 14.86 -5.62 -2.41
N GLN A 61 14.53 -5.74 -3.70
CA GLN A 61 15.51 -6.01 -4.76
C GLN A 61 16.68 -5.05 -4.67
N LYS A 62 17.91 -5.58 -4.83
CA LYS A 62 19.14 -4.79 -4.83
C LYS A 62 19.70 -4.67 -6.24
N VAL A 63 20.38 -3.57 -6.50
CA VAL A 63 21.16 -3.34 -7.71
C VAL A 63 22.56 -2.89 -7.35
N GLU A 64 23.53 -3.32 -8.13
CA GLU A 64 24.91 -2.87 -7.97
C GLU A 64 25.06 -1.43 -8.45
N SER A 65 25.90 -0.68 -7.73
CA SER A 65 26.14 0.72 -8.00
C SER A 65 27.56 1.06 -7.61
N ASP A 66 28.34 1.50 -8.59
CA ASP A 66 29.70 1.94 -8.30
C ASP A 66 29.69 3.38 -7.82
N HIS A 67 30.37 3.59 -6.69
CA HIS A 67 30.60 4.88 -6.08
C HIS A 67 32.10 5.10 -5.95
N LEU A 68 32.52 6.36 -5.92
CA LEU A 68 33.90 6.68 -5.54
C LEU A 68 34.03 6.49 -4.03
N ILE A 69 35.21 6.04 -3.59
CA ILE A 69 35.57 6.04 -2.17
C ILE A 69 35.38 7.44 -1.57
N SER A 70 35.05 7.49 -0.29
CA SER A 70 34.86 8.76 0.41
C SER A 70 36.18 9.52 0.52
N THR A 71 36.13 10.85 0.64
CA THR A 71 37.33 11.69 0.82
C THR A 71 38.17 11.25 2.04
N ALA A 72 37.51 10.76 3.09
CA ALA A 72 38.19 10.19 4.25
C ALA A 72 38.95 8.89 3.92
N GLU A 73 38.32 7.97 3.18
CA GLU A 73 38.98 6.74 2.71
C GLU A 73 40.12 7.04 1.73
N MET A 74 39.98 8.07 0.89
CA MET A 74 41.03 8.51 -0.02
C MET A 74 42.28 8.95 0.75
N TRP A 75 42.09 9.76 1.80
CA TRP A 75 43.17 10.25 2.65
C TRP A 75 43.85 9.14 3.44
N ILE A 76 43.07 8.27 4.08
CA ILE A 76 43.60 7.20 4.95
C ILE A 76 44.38 6.15 4.16
N ASN A 77 43.91 5.80 2.97
CA ASN A 77 44.50 4.70 2.19
C ASN A 77 45.43 5.18 1.08
N GLU A 78 45.65 6.50 0.95
CA GLU A 78 46.42 7.12 -0.14
C GLU A 78 45.96 6.65 -1.53
N ARG A 79 44.64 6.47 -1.69
CA ARG A 79 44.00 6.01 -2.93
C ARG A 79 43.15 7.13 -3.49
N ASP A 80 43.37 7.50 -4.75
CA ASP A 80 42.61 8.57 -5.39
C ASP A 80 41.51 8.02 -6.31
N LEU A 81 40.29 8.57 -6.18
CA LEU A 81 39.11 8.29 -7.02
C LEU A 81 38.85 6.80 -7.35
N VAL A 82 39.19 5.89 -6.44
CA VAL A 82 38.95 4.47 -6.64
C VAL A 82 37.46 4.18 -6.58
N SER A 83 36.97 3.45 -7.57
CA SER A 83 35.57 3.03 -7.60
C SER A 83 35.38 1.77 -6.77
N VAL A 84 34.37 1.78 -5.91
CA VAL A 84 33.93 0.64 -5.11
C VAL A 84 32.49 0.32 -5.50
N SER A 85 32.26 -0.94 -5.86
CA SER A 85 30.92 -1.44 -6.11
C SER A 85 30.21 -1.66 -4.78
N ARG A 86 28.99 -1.12 -4.66
CA ARG A 86 28.12 -1.35 -3.50
C ARG A 86 26.73 -1.75 -3.97
N SER A 87 26.19 -2.76 -3.32
CA SER A 87 24.81 -3.17 -3.48
C SER A 87 23.88 -2.17 -2.79
N LYS A 88 22.91 -1.61 -3.52
CA LYS A 88 21.89 -0.69 -2.98
C LYS A 88 20.48 -1.20 -3.25
N THR A 89 19.55 -0.94 -2.34
CA THR A 89 18.13 -1.25 -2.57
C THR A 89 17.59 -0.44 -3.74
N LEU A 90 16.91 -1.12 -4.66
CA LEU A 90 16.23 -0.53 -5.80
C LEU A 90 15.10 0.39 -5.32
N ASN A 91 15.02 1.58 -5.91
CA ASN A 91 14.00 2.56 -5.54
C ASN A 91 13.37 3.19 -6.78
N LEU A 92 12.53 2.41 -7.45
CA LEU A 92 11.78 2.81 -8.65
C LEU A 92 10.27 3.02 -8.39
N GLU A 93 9.81 2.89 -7.14
CA GLU A 93 8.43 3.23 -6.80
C GLU A 93 8.17 4.73 -6.95
N PHE A 94 6.89 5.07 -7.17
CA PHE A 94 6.43 6.44 -7.29
C PHE A 94 6.90 7.31 -6.11
N ASP A 95 7.40 8.51 -6.40
CA ASP A 95 8.05 9.36 -5.39
C ASP A 95 7.08 10.24 -4.57
N PHE A 96 5.78 10.13 -4.86
CA PHE A 96 4.69 10.91 -4.24
C PHE A 96 5.00 12.41 -4.19
N LYS A 97 5.71 12.96 -5.18
CA LYS A 97 5.88 14.42 -5.33
C LYS A 97 4.55 15.12 -5.62
N ARG A 98 3.61 14.38 -6.19
CA ARG A 98 2.20 14.77 -6.37
C ARG A 98 1.32 13.70 -5.73
N GLN A 99 0.08 14.06 -5.40
CA GLN A 99 -0.90 13.12 -4.88
C GLN A 99 -1.46 12.27 -6.03
N PRO A 100 -1.28 10.94 -6.03
CA PRO A 100 -1.93 10.06 -6.99
C PRO A 100 -3.44 10.02 -6.76
N MET A 101 -4.20 10.01 -7.85
CA MET A 101 -5.65 10.00 -7.91
C MET A 101 -6.08 9.08 -9.07
N LEU A 102 -7.30 8.55 -9.00
CA LEU A 102 -7.93 7.78 -10.10
C LEU A 102 -7.00 6.68 -10.65
N PRO A 103 -6.65 5.68 -9.84
CA PRO A 103 -5.83 4.57 -10.30
C PRO A 103 -6.52 3.82 -11.46
N SER A 104 -5.75 3.46 -12.48
CA SER A 104 -6.22 2.65 -13.60
C SER A 104 -5.13 1.69 -14.08
N MET A 105 -5.51 0.56 -14.65
CA MET A 105 -4.57 -0.33 -15.35
C MET A 105 -4.34 0.17 -16.77
N GLN A 106 -3.09 0.16 -17.21
CA GLN A 106 -2.68 0.52 -18.56
C GLN A 106 -1.80 -0.57 -19.15
N HIS A 107 -2.01 -0.87 -20.43
CA HIS A 107 -1.18 -1.84 -21.14
C HIS A 107 0.21 -1.27 -21.41
N VAL A 108 1.26 -2.04 -21.08
CA VAL A 108 2.66 -1.69 -21.25
C VAL A 108 3.42 -2.95 -21.69
N LEU A 109 3.91 -2.99 -22.93
CA LEU A 109 4.80 -4.06 -23.44
C LEU A 109 4.30 -5.50 -23.18
N GLY A 110 3.03 -5.78 -23.45
CA GLY A 110 2.47 -7.12 -23.29
C GLY A 110 2.02 -7.46 -21.86
N THR A 111 2.21 -6.56 -20.90
CA THR A 111 1.66 -6.68 -19.53
C THR A 111 0.80 -5.46 -19.19
N GLU A 112 0.14 -5.48 -18.04
CA GLU A 112 -0.56 -4.32 -17.49
C GLU A 112 0.19 -3.76 -16.29
N HIS A 113 0.15 -2.44 -16.14
CA HIS A 113 0.71 -1.76 -14.99
C HIS A 113 -0.19 -0.61 -14.56
N ILE A 114 -0.24 -0.36 -13.25
CA ILE A 114 -1.02 0.74 -12.68
C ILE A 114 -0.47 2.11 -13.12
N CYS A 115 -1.40 3.02 -13.39
CA CYS A 115 -1.19 4.42 -13.72
C CYS A 115 -2.11 5.30 -12.86
N PHE A 116 -1.74 6.56 -12.68
CA PHE A 116 -2.48 7.52 -11.87
C PHE A 116 -2.60 8.86 -12.57
N ASP A 117 -3.75 9.51 -12.38
CA ASP A 117 -3.82 10.95 -12.45
C ASP A 117 -3.16 11.55 -11.20
N THR A 118 -2.76 12.83 -11.27
CA THR A 118 -2.12 13.46 -10.11
C THR A 118 -2.57 14.89 -9.88
N ARG A 119 -2.76 15.25 -8.60
CA ARG A 119 -3.02 16.63 -8.17
C ARG A 119 -1.93 17.13 -7.21
N PRO A 120 -1.76 18.45 -7.05
CA PRO A 120 -0.88 18.99 -6.02
C PRO A 120 -1.31 18.55 -4.63
N TRP A 121 -0.36 18.37 -3.72
CA TRP A 121 -0.67 18.15 -2.31
C TRP A 121 -1.25 19.43 -1.69
N PRO A 122 -2.24 19.31 -0.78
CA PRO A 122 -2.78 20.47 -0.07
C PRO A 122 -1.74 21.10 0.88
N THR A 123 -0.88 20.27 1.47
CA THR A 123 0.20 20.72 2.37
C THR A 123 1.45 19.85 2.20
N VAL A 124 2.60 20.42 2.54
CA VAL A 124 3.87 19.67 2.58
C VAL A 124 3.82 18.56 3.64
N ALA A 125 3.16 18.82 4.78
CA ALA A 125 3.02 17.85 5.86
C ALA A 125 2.28 16.58 5.39
N ALA A 126 1.18 16.72 4.65
CA ALA A 126 0.45 15.60 4.08
C ALA A 126 1.32 14.77 3.12
N ALA A 127 2.09 15.45 2.25
CA ALA A 127 3.02 14.79 1.34
C ALA A 127 4.12 14.00 2.07
N MET A 128 4.65 14.56 3.16
CA MET A 128 5.69 13.89 3.96
C MET A 128 5.14 12.69 4.72
N GLU A 129 3.97 12.82 5.36
CA GLU A 129 3.31 11.73 6.05
C GLU A 129 3.08 10.54 5.12
N GLN A 130 2.50 10.79 3.95
CA GLN A 130 2.23 9.73 2.98
C GLN A 130 3.52 9.04 2.51
N ARG A 131 4.58 9.80 2.27
CA ARG A 131 5.89 9.23 1.86
C ARG A 131 6.51 8.36 2.95
N VAL A 132 6.47 8.80 4.20
CA VAL A 132 6.99 8.03 5.34
C VAL A 132 6.22 6.71 5.52
N VAL A 133 4.89 6.76 5.38
CA VAL A 133 4.06 5.55 5.49
C VAL A 133 4.31 4.62 4.29
N PHE A 134 4.43 5.16 3.08
CA PHE A 134 4.71 4.40 1.86
C PHE A 134 6.08 3.72 1.88
N ASP A 135 7.10 4.39 2.42
CA ASP A 135 8.44 3.83 2.58
C ASP A 135 8.46 2.58 3.48
N ASN A 136 7.50 2.43 4.39
CA ASN A 136 7.34 1.22 5.19
C ASN A 136 6.56 0.13 4.44
N TRP A 137 5.48 0.50 3.74
CA TRP A 137 4.67 -0.45 2.96
C TRP A 137 5.47 -1.10 1.83
N ARG A 138 6.28 -0.33 1.10
CA ARG A 138 7.07 -0.81 -0.05
C ARG A 138 8.27 -1.69 0.31
N ARG A 139 8.48 -1.99 1.61
CA ARG A 139 9.54 -2.93 2.03
C ARG A 139 9.20 -4.35 1.62
N THR A 140 7.92 -4.70 1.64
CA THR A 140 7.40 -6.04 1.31
C THR A 140 6.44 -6.01 0.12
N ASN A 141 6.15 -4.85 -0.45
CA ASN A 141 5.20 -4.68 -1.56
C ASN A 141 5.78 -3.84 -2.70
N CYS A 142 5.25 -4.01 -3.91
CA CYS A 142 5.51 -3.18 -5.09
C CYS A 142 4.20 -2.68 -5.67
N LEU A 143 4.11 -1.42 -6.09
CA LEU A 143 2.88 -0.87 -6.64
C LEU A 143 2.79 -1.15 -8.15
N LYS A 144 2.11 -2.23 -8.54
CA LYS A 144 1.99 -2.66 -9.95
C LYS A 144 0.54 -2.81 -10.42
N THR A 145 -0.35 -3.21 -9.52
CA THR A 145 -1.74 -3.57 -9.82
C THR A 145 -2.74 -2.74 -9.00
N LEU A 146 -4.03 -2.84 -9.33
CA LEU A 146 -5.10 -2.24 -8.53
C LEU A 146 -5.22 -2.91 -7.14
N ASP A 147 -4.88 -4.18 -7.02
CA ASP A 147 -4.88 -4.89 -5.73
C ASP A 147 -3.76 -4.37 -4.82
N ASP A 148 -2.57 -4.12 -5.39
CA ASP A 148 -1.47 -3.45 -4.68
C ASP A 148 -1.89 -2.05 -4.22
N TRP A 149 -2.66 -1.34 -5.04
CA TRP A 149 -3.20 -0.03 -4.69
C TRP A 149 -4.20 -0.12 -3.54
N GLU A 150 -5.14 -1.06 -3.58
CA GLU A 150 -6.08 -1.28 -2.47
C GLU A 150 -5.33 -1.66 -1.18
N SER A 151 -4.33 -2.53 -1.27
CA SER A 151 -3.44 -2.90 -0.17
C SER A 151 -2.73 -1.67 0.42
N TRP A 152 -2.21 -0.80 -0.43
CA TRP A 152 -1.58 0.45 -0.02
C TRP A 152 -2.58 1.40 0.67
N GLU A 153 -3.77 1.61 0.09
CA GLU A 153 -4.81 2.46 0.68
C GLU A 153 -5.26 1.94 2.03
N ASP A 154 -5.45 0.62 2.16
CA ASP A 154 -5.80 -0.04 3.42
C ASP A 154 -4.73 0.20 4.49
N TYR A 155 -3.46 -0.03 4.13
CA TYR A 155 -2.33 0.19 5.02
C TYR A 155 -2.22 1.65 5.49
N PHE A 156 -2.36 2.60 4.56
CA PHE A 156 -2.31 4.02 4.87
C PHE A 156 -3.46 4.44 5.80
N ALA A 157 -4.68 4.01 5.49
CA ALA A 157 -5.86 4.31 6.31
C ALA A 157 -5.72 3.72 7.73
N CYS A 158 -5.23 2.49 7.86
CA CYS A 158 -4.95 1.86 9.16
C CYS A 158 -3.94 2.67 9.98
N LYS A 159 -2.83 3.10 9.37
CA LYS A 159 -1.80 3.89 10.07
C LYS A 159 -2.35 5.24 10.53
N ALA A 160 -3.20 5.87 9.72
CA ALA A 160 -3.86 7.12 10.10
C ALA A 160 -4.90 6.92 11.21
N SER A 161 -5.67 5.83 11.18
CA SER A 161 -6.74 5.59 12.14
C SER A 161 -6.23 5.27 13.55
N ILE A 162 -5.15 4.47 13.66
CA ILE A 162 -4.59 4.04 14.96
C ILE A 162 -3.50 4.97 15.52
N LYS A 163 -3.17 6.06 14.82
CA LYS A 163 -2.11 6.99 15.23
C LYS A 163 -2.37 7.53 16.64
N GLY A 164 -1.43 7.30 17.55
CA GLY A 164 -1.53 7.75 18.96
C GLY A 164 -2.40 6.86 19.86
N LEU A 165 -2.95 5.76 19.34
CA LEU A 165 -3.77 4.81 20.10
C LEU A 165 -2.96 3.57 20.50
N PRO A 166 -3.34 2.85 21.57
CA PRO A 166 -2.68 1.60 21.97
C PRO A 166 -3.00 0.41 21.04
N MET A 167 -3.59 0.67 19.88
CA MET A 167 -3.92 -0.34 18.88
C MET A 167 -2.76 -0.52 17.90
N ARG A 168 -2.45 -1.78 17.56
CA ARG A 168 -1.42 -2.12 16.58
C ARG A 168 -2.05 -2.74 15.35
N MET A 169 -1.61 -2.34 14.18
CA MET A 169 -1.96 -2.99 12.92
C MET A 169 -1.31 -4.38 12.88
N THR A 170 -2.08 -5.39 12.51
CA THR A 170 -1.62 -6.75 12.21
C THR A 170 -1.63 -6.95 10.68
N ASP A 171 -1.20 -8.11 10.22
CA ASP A 171 -1.18 -8.45 8.78
C ASP A 171 -2.60 -8.55 8.19
N GLU A 172 -3.62 -8.68 9.04
CA GLU A 172 -5.04 -8.61 8.68
C GLU A 172 -5.51 -7.18 8.31
N GLY A 173 -4.63 -6.18 8.40
CA GLY A 173 -4.91 -4.79 8.01
C GLY A 173 -6.13 -4.19 8.73
N SER A 174 -6.98 -3.53 7.95
CA SER A 174 -8.18 -2.86 8.48
C SER A 174 -9.23 -3.82 9.05
N LEU A 175 -9.37 -5.02 8.46
CA LEU A 175 -10.27 -6.05 8.95
C LEU A 175 -9.85 -6.53 10.34
N GLY A 176 -8.56 -6.73 10.57
CA GLY A 176 -8.08 -7.10 11.90
C GLY A 176 -8.32 -6.02 12.95
N ILE A 177 -8.25 -4.74 12.57
CA ILE A 177 -8.65 -3.62 13.44
C ILE A 177 -10.14 -3.71 13.77
N LEU A 178 -11.00 -3.79 12.76
CA LEU A 178 -12.45 -3.89 12.93
C LEU A 178 -12.84 -5.12 13.77
N LYS A 179 -12.34 -6.31 13.42
CA LYS A 179 -12.54 -7.57 14.15
C LYS A 179 -12.26 -7.39 15.64
N ARG A 180 -11.08 -6.85 15.99
CA ARG A 180 -10.68 -6.70 17.40
C ARG A 180 -11.54 -5.68 18.14
N VAL A 181 -11.92 -4.57 17.51
CA VAL A 181 -12.80 -3.58 18.16
C VAL A 181 -14.20 -4.17 18.35
N PHE A 182 -14.74 -4.80 17.30
CA PHE A 182 -16.05 -5.45 17.31
C PHE A 182 -16.13 -6.52 18.38
N LEU A 183 -15.19 -7.49 18.39
CA LEU A 183 -15.18 -8.57 19.39
C LEU A 183 -15.08 -8.02 20.82
N ARG A 184 -14.28 -6.98 21.06
CA ARG A 184 -14.17 -6.37 22.40
C ARG A 184 -15.49 -5.75 22.82
N ALA A 185 -16.12 -4.97 21.94
CA ALA A 185 -17.37 -4.32 22.27
C ALA A 185 -18.54 -5.32 22.38
N TYR A 186 -18.59 -6.36 21.54
CA TYR A 186 -19.59 -7.43 21.62
C TYR A 186 -19.45 -8.26 22.91
N THR A 187 -18.23 -8.68 23.24
CA THR A 187 -17.97 -9.51 24.45
C THR A 187 -18.12 -8.75 25.77
N GLN A 188 -18.04 -7.43 25.73
CA GLN A 188 -18.19 -6.52 26.88
C GLN A 188 -19.57 -5.84 26.93
N SER A 189 -20.50 -6.17 26.00
CA SER A 189 -21.81 -5.52 25.86
C SER A 189 -21.74 -3.99 25.82
N ALA A 190 -20.82 -3.46 25.01
CA ALA A 190 -20.56 -2.04 24.85
C ALA A 190 -20.92 -1.55 23.44
N PHE A 191 -20.91 -0.22 23.23
CA PHE A 191 -21.21 0.42 21.93
C PHE A 191 -22.57 0.01 21.35
N GLY A 192 -23.59 -0.02 22.21
CA GLY A 192 -24.97 -0.41 21.84
C GLY A 192 -25.17 -1.90 21.54
N MET A 193 -24.14 -2.74 21.71
CA MET A 193 -24.24 -4.18 21.47
C MET A 193 -24.66 -4.95 22.71
N THR A 194 -25.47 -5.98 22.49
CA THR A 194 -25.82 -6.99 23.49
C THR A 194 -25.32 -8.34 23.01
N LYS A 195 -24.73 -9.13 23.92
CA LYS A 195 -24.29 -10.48 23.60
C LYS A 195 -25.50 -11.39 23.38
N THR A 196 -25.67 -11.87 22.14
CA THR A 196 -26.74 -12.79 21.73
C THR A 196 -26.24 -14.22 21.50
N MET A 197 -25.02 -14.37 20.97
CA MET A 197 -24.41 -15.63 20.56
C MET A 197 -23.39 -16.15 21.57
N GLY A 198 -23.16 -17.46 21.51
CA GLY A 198 -21.99 -18.11 22.13
C GLY A 198 -20.67 -17.66 21.50
N TYR A 199 -19.52 -17.99 22.10
CA TYR A 199 -18.22 -17.66 21.48
C TYR A 199 -17.92 -18.52 20.25
N ASP A 200 -18.36 -19.78 20.24
CA ASP A 200 -18.17 -20.69 19.12
C ASP A 200 -19.01 -20.21 17.91
N GLU A 201 -20.29 -19.94 18.15
CA GLU A 201 -21.22 -19.40 17.16
C GLU A 201 -20.77 -18.04 16.59
N LEU A 202 -20.28 -17.13 17.44
CA LEU A 202 -19.77 -15.83 16.98
C LEU A 202 -18.52 -15.97 16.10
N ALA A 203 -17.62 -16.90 16.45
CA ALA A 203 -16.39 -17.13 15.70
C ALA A 203 -16.69 -17.77 14.33
N GLU A 204 -17.61 -18.74 14.30
CA GLU A 204 -18.11 -19.36 13.06
C GLU A 204 -18.80 -18.32 12.17
N TRP A 205 -19.73 -17.55 12.73
CA TRP A 205 -20.46 -16.51 11.99
C TRP A 205 -19.54 -15.44 11.39
N LEU A 206 -18.53 -14.96 12.12
CA LEU A 206 -17.55 -14.02 11.56
C LEU A 206 -16.71 -14.65 10.44
N THR A 207 -16.31 -15.91 10.61
CA THR A 207 -15.51 -16.64 9.63
C THR A 207 -16.27 -16.85 8.34
N ASP A 208 -17.54 -17.26 8.42
CA ASP A 208 -18.44 -17.45 7.28
C ASP A 208 -18.67 -16.15 6.50
N ASN A 209 -18.62 -15.01 7.18
CA ASN A 209 -18.74 -13.69 6.60
C ASN A 209 -17.39 -13.07 6.17
N GLY A 210 -16.35 -13.89 6.01
CA GLY A 210 -15.07 -13.48 5.44
C GLY A 210 -14.11 -12.81 6.44
N CYS A 211 -14.33 -13.00 7.74
CA CYS A 211 -13.45 -12.52 8.79
C CYS A 211 -12.97 -13.69 9.68
N PRO A 212 -11.87 -14.37 9.30
CA PRO A 212 -11.35 -15.51 10.05
C PRO A 212 -11.17 -15.18 11.52
N THR A 213 -11.92 -15.88 12.38
CA THR A 213 -12.00 -15.60 13.81
C THR A 213 -12.00 -16.90 14.59
N SER A 214 -11.18 -16.97 15.63
CA SER A 214 -11.14 -18.11 16.54
C SER A 214 -11.93 -17.86 17.83
N VAL A 215 -12.29 -18.93 18.52
CA VAL A 215 -12.91 -18.87 19.85
C VAL A 215 -11.99 -18.18 20.86
N ASP A 216 -10.68 -18.36 20.71
CA ASP A 216 -9.69 -17.75 21.59
C ASP A 216 -9.55 -16.24 21.36
N ASP A 217 -9.79 -15.76 20.13
CA ASP A 217 -9.93 -14.32 19.86
C ASP A 217 -11.09 -13.72 20.67
N CYS A 218 -12.22 -14.40 20.71
CA CYS A 218 -13.41 -13.98 21.46
C CYS A 218 -13.14 -13.95 22.98
N LYS A 219 -12.50 -15.00 23.53
CA LYS A 219 -12.12 -15.05 24.95
C LYS A 219 -11.12 -13.96 25.33
N SER A 220 -10.14 -13.72 24.46
CA SER A 220 -9.11 -12.70 24.66
C SER A 220 -9.70 -11.29 24.60
N ALA A 221 -10.68 -11.06 23.71
CA ALA A 221 -11.36 -9.78 23.56
C ALA A 221 -12.09 -9.33 24.82
N LYS A 222 -12.68 -10.26 25.60
CA LYS A 222 -13.37 -9.93 26.87
C LYS A 222 -12.47 -9.22 27.88
N ARG A 223 -11.16 -9.55 27.91
CA ARG A 223 -10.18 -9.00 28.86
C ARG A 223 -9.43 -7.79 28.32
N ALA A 224 -9.46 -7.57 27.01
CA ALA A 224 -8.70 -6.54 26.36
C ALA A 224 -9.36 -5.15 26.54
N LYS A 225 -8.53 -4.11 26.63
CA LYS A 225 -9.02 -2.72 26.70
C LYS A 225 -9.79 -2.38 25.42
N LEU A 226 -11.04 -1.96 25.59
CA LEU A 226 -11.85 -1.42 24.49
C LEU A 226 -11.31 -0.06 24.06
N VAL A 227 -11.09 0.09 22.75
CA VAL A 227 -10.60 1.32 22.12
C VAL A 227 -11.57 1.63 20.99
N GLY A 228 -12.26 2.76 21.08
CA GLY A 228 -13.17 3.25 20.04
C GLY A 228 -12.45 4.11 19.01
N GLN A 229 -13.20 4.53 17.99
CA GLN A 229 -12.81 5.56 17.01
C GLN A 229 -11.44 5.30 16.35
N CYS A 230 -11.20 4.05 15.98
CA CYS A 230 -9.93 3.60 15.43
C CYS A 230 -10.08 2.70 14.20
N VAL A 231 -11.31 2.36 13.83
CA VAL A 231 -11.59 1.59 12.62
C VAL A 231 -11.49 2.53 11.41
N PRO A 232 -10.63 2.24 10.42
CA PRO A 232 -10.57 3.02 9.20
C PRO A 232 -11.73 2.67 8.25
N VAL A 233 -12.16 3.63 7.43
CA VAL A 233 -13.15 3.39 6.37
C VAL A 233 -12.43 2.92 5.11
N THR A 234 -12.47 1.61 4.86
CA THR A 234 -11.89 0.96 3.68
C THR A 234 -12.97 0.11 3.00
N THR A 235 -12.71 -0.37 1.79
CA THR A 235 -13.63 -1.29 1.10
C THR A 235 -13.86 -2.56 1.92
N ARG A 236 -12.83 -3.04 2.61
CA ARG A 236 -12.87 -4.24 3.45
C ARG A 236 -13.71 -4.02 4.71
N THR A 237 -13.46 -2.95 5.48
CA THR A 237 -14.21 -2.69 6.73
C THR A 237 -15.67 -2.38 6.47
N PHE A 238 -15.96 -1.64 5.41
CA PHE A 238 -17.31 -1.32 4.98
C PHE A 238 -18.18 -2.57 4.77
N ARG A 239 -17.64 -3.59 4.06
CA ARG A 239 -18.38 -4.83 3.78
C ARG A 239 -18.71 -5.59 5.06
N LEU A 240 -17.74 -5.74 5.95
CA LEU A 240 -17.95 -6.42 7.22
C LEU A 240 -18.92 -5.65 8.12
N VAL A 241 -18.88 -4.31 8.13
CA VAL A 241 -19.86 -3.51 8.88
C VAL A 241 -21.28 -3.74 8.39
N ARG A 242 -21.52 -3.89 7.08
CA ARG A 242 -22.87 -4.20 6.56
C ARG A 242 -23.41 -5.52 7.09
N VAL A 243 -22.56 -6.54 7.15
CA VAL A 243 -22.91 -7.82 7.75
C VAL A 243 -23.17 -7.66 9.25
N ILE A 244 -22.29 -6.97 9.97
CA ILE A 244 -22.44 -6.74 11.41
C ILE A 244 -23.73 -6.01 11.74
N LEU A 245 -24.15 -5.03 10.94
CA LEU A 245 -25.40 -4.30 11.19
C LEU A 245 -26.67 -5.15 10.99
N GLN A 246 -26.59 -6.25 10.24
CA GLN A 246 -27.72 -7.18 10.10
C GLN A 246 -27.94 -7.98 11.39
N GLU A 247 -26.86 -8.42 12.03
CA GLU A 247 -26.91 -9.21 13.26
C GLU A 247 -26.99 -8.31 14.52
N CYS A 248 -26.32 -7.16 14.49
CA CYS A 248 -26.21 -6.20 15.59
C CYS A 248 -26.73 -4.81 15.16
N PRO A 249 -28.05 -4.64 14.97
CA PRO A 249 -28.62 -3.37 14.48
C PRO A 249 -28.45 -2.20 15.47
N GLY A 250 -28.22 -2.50 16.76
CA GLY A 250 -27.96 -1.50 17.80
C GLY A 250 -26.53 -0.96 17.83
N LEU A 251 -25.64 -1.41 16.93
CA LEU A 251 -24.23 -1.01 16.94
C LEU A 251 -24.05 0.51 16.74
N GLU A 252 -23.36 1.14 17.68
CA GLU A 252 -23.00 2.56 17.60
C GLU A 252 -21.79 2.79 16.68
N LEU A 253 -22.04 3.10 15.40
CA LEU A 253 -20.97 3.34 14.42
C LEU A 253 -20.01 4.47 14.83
N GLY A 254 -20.50 5.54 15.47
CA GLY A 254 -19.67 6.64 15.97
C GLY A 254 -18.74 6.28 17.12
N ALA A 255 -18.93 5.09 17.72
CA ALA A 255 -18.00 4.53 18.69
C ALA A 255 -16.86 3.73 18.03
N LEU A 256 -17.06 3.22 16.81
CA LEU A 256 -16.05 2.48 16.05
C LEU A 256 -15.18 3.37 15.17
N PHE A 257 -15.82 4.31 14.46
CA PHE A 257 -15.23 5.18 13.45
C PHE A 257 -15.03 6.59 14.00
N LYS A 258 -14.03 7.31 13.49
CA LYS A 258 -13.83 8.70 13.87
C LYS A 258 -14.94 9.59 13.29
N PRO A 259 -15.32 10.69 13.95
CA PRO A 259 -16.36 11.60 13.46
C PRO A 259 -16.09 12.12 12.04
N GLU A 260 -14.82 12.39 11.70
CA GLU A 260 -14.42 12.84 10.36
C GLU A 260 -14.68 11.83 9.24
N ASP A 261 -14.69 10.53 9.56
CA ASP A 261 -14.86 9.45 8.59
C ASP A 261 -16.34 9.06 8.40
N MET A 262 -17.23 9.50 9.31
CA MET A 262 -18.64 9.15 9.31
C MET A 262 -19.39 9.54 8.01
N PRO A 263 -19.18 10.74 7.41
CA PRO A 263 -19.84 11.09 6.15
C PRO A 263 -19.47 10.14 5.01
N GLN A 264 -18.21 9.71 4.96
CA GLN A 264 -17.72 8.76 3.96
C GLN A 264 -18.35 7.37 4.17
N LEU A 265 -18.41 6.90 5.42
CA LEU A 265 -19.02 5.62 5.76
C LEU A 265 -20.51 5.60 5.40
N GLN A 266 -21.26 6.64 5.78
CA GLN A 266 -22.70 6.75 5.49
C GLN A 266 -22.98 6.78 3.98
N SER A 267 -22.17 7.54 3.22
CA SER A 267 -22.27 7.56 1.76
C SER A 267 -22.09 6.17 1.14
N ARG A 268 -21.13 5.38 1.63
CA ARG A 268 -20.93 4.00 1.17
C ARG A 268 -22.07 3.07 1.58
N LEU A 269 -22.57 3.18 2.82
CA LEU A 269 -23.69 2.36 3.33
C LEU A 269 -24.99 2.60 2.55
N ASN A 270 -25.22 3.84 2.11
CA ASN A 270 -26.42 4.21 1.36
C ASN A 270 -26.33 3.86 -0.14
N ASN A 271 -25.17 3.42 -0.64
CA ASN A 271 -25.00 3.09 -2.06
C ASN A 271 -25.10 1.57 -2.30
N PRO A 272 -26.23 1.06 -2.83
CA PRO A 272 -26.46 -0.36 -3.05
C PRO A 272 -25.58 -0.97 -4.15
N LYS A 273 -24.90 -0.16 -4.98
CA LYS A 273 -24.08 -0.64 -6.11
C LYS A 273 -22.63 -1.00 -5.74
N THR A 274 -22.29 -1.04 -4.45
CA THR A 274 -20.89 -1.21 -3.99
C THR A 274 -20.51 -2.69 -3.70
N GLU A 275 -21.34 -3.65 -4.10
CA GLU A 275 -21.00 -5.10 -4.13
C GLU A 275 -20.62 -5.44 -5.60
N ILE A 276 -19.62 -6.24 -5.97
CA ILE A 276 -19.09 -7.50 -5.48
C ILE A 276 -17.65 -7.58 -6.05
N ALA A 277 -16.62 -7.57 -5.21
CA ALA A 277 -15.34 -8.17 -5.58
C ALA A 277 -15.04 -9.16 -4.46
N GLN A 278 -14.90 -10.44 -4.78
CA GLN A 278 -14.66 -11.48 -3.78
C GLN A 278 -13.48 -11.10 -2.89
N ILE A 279 -13.55 -11.48 -1.62
CA ILE A 279 -12.36 -11.46 -0.76
C ILE A 279 -11.40 -12.49 -1.38
N THR A 280 -10.43 -12.03 -2.16
CA THR A 280 -9.28 -12.87 -2.50
C THR A 280 -8.55 -13.11 -1.19
N GLN A 281 -8.68 -14.33 -0.67
CA GLN A 281 -7.80 -14.84 0.36
C GLN A 281 -6.44 -15.03 -0.28
N ASP A 282 -5.62 -13.99 -0.29
CA ASP A 282 -4.18 -14.13 -0.47
C ASP A 282 -3.50 -13.36 0.66
N ALA A 283 -3.49 -13.98 1.84
CA ALA A 283 -2.40 -13.71 2.76
C ALA A 283 -1.12 -14.15 2.02
N PRO A 284 -0.07 -13.31 1.91
CA PRO A 284 1.20 -13.80 1.42
C PRO A 284 1.65 -14.91 2.37
N SER A 285 1.65 -16.15 1.88
CA SER A 285 2.43 -17.22 2.49
C SER A 285 3.88 -16.78 2.42
N HIS A 286 4.33 -16.07 3.46
CA HIS A 286 5.75 -15.93 3.71
C HIS A 286 6.25 -17.33 4.05
N ASP A 287 6.86 -17.98 3.06
CA ASP A 287 7.79 -19.06 3.33
C ASP A 287 8.78 -18.55 4.38
N VAL A 288 8.76 -19.22 5.51
CA VAL A 288 9.70 -19.02 6.59
C VAL A 288 11.07 -19.29 6.01
N ILE A 289 11.84 -18.22 5.76
CA ILE A 289 13.28 -18.33 5.60
C ILE A 289 13.80 -18.73 6.98
N THR A 290 13.96 -20.04 7.17
CA THR A 290 14.74 -20.60 8.27
C THR A 290 16.21 -20.31 7.99
N ASP A 291 16.89 -19.71 8.97
CA ASP A 291 18.34 -19.83 9.09
C ASP A 291 18.76 -21.30 9.26
#